data_AF-A0A7C2Y5D0-F1
#
_entry.id   AF-A0A7C2Y5D0-F1
#
_cell.length_a   1.000
_cell.length_b   1.000
_cell.length_c   1.000
_cell.angle_alpha   90.00
_cell.angle_beta   90.00
_cell.angle_gamma   90.00
#
_symmetry.space_group_name_H-M   'P 1'
#
loop_
_entity.id
_entity.type
_entity.pdbx_description
1 polymer ?
#
loop_
_entity_poly.entity_id
_entity_poly.type
_entity_poly.pdbx_seq_one_letter_code
_entity_poly.pdbx_strand_id
1 'polypeptide(L)'
;MTAPKKKSRWFLPAIREKFGIAKTAAYYFLPPYEWYNATISAWTQVWGLQLVNYTPGTRSPADYTYPDMQARYVPSAKIYQSILSCETSHAGA
;
A
#
# COMPACT_ATOMS: atom_id res chain seq x y z
N MET A 1 -10.28 24.21 -35.54
CA MET A 1 -10.27 22.77 -35.23
C MET A 1 -9.09 22.46 -34.32
N THR A 2 -9.30 22.40 -33.01
CA THR A 2 -8.29 22.00 -32.04
C THR A 2 -8.45 20.50 -31.76
N ALA A 3 -7.40 19.72 -32.05
CA ALA A 3 -7.40 18.28 -31.81
C ALA A 3 -7.59 17.97 -30.31
N PRO A 4 -8.34 16.91 -29.95
CA PRO A 4 -8.53 16.55 -28.55
C PRO A 4 -7.19 16.06 -27.97
N LYS A 5 -6.73 16.70 -26.89
CA LYS A 5 -5.56 16.26 -26.13
C LYS A 5 -5.85 14.85 -25.60
N LYS A 6 -5.09 13.85 -26.06
CA LYS A 6 -5.18 12.47 -25.57
C LYS A 6 -5.00 12.47 -24.05
N LYS A 7 -6.10 12.33 -23.30
CA LYS A 7 -6.04 12.12 -21.86
C LYS A 7 -5.29 10.81 -21.64
N SER A 8 -4.11 10.91 -21.06
CA SER A 8 -3.29 9.75 -20.75
C SER A 8 -4.09 8.80 -19.85
N ARG A 9 -4.55 7.71 -20.46
CA ARG A 9 -5.36 6.69 -19.79
C ARG A 9 -4.42 5.75 -19.06
N TRP A 10 -3.92 6.20 -17.90
CA TRP A 10 -3.15 5.35 -17.00
C TRP A 10 -4.07 4.32 -16.32
N PHE A 11 -3.47 3.22 -15.90
CA PHE A 11 -3.98 1.84 -15.87
C PHE A 11 -5.13 1.51 -14.90
N LEU A 12 -5.44 2.37 -13.94
CA LEU A 12 -6.31 2.05 -12.79
C LEU A 12 -7.84 2.19 -12.99
N PRO A 13 -8.39 3.16 -13.78
CA PRO A 13 -9.84 3.27 -13.95
C PRO A 13 -10.38 2.11 -14.81
N ALA A 14 -9.60 1.69 -15.79
CA ALA A 14 -10.00 0.69 -16.77
C ALA A 14 -10.18 -0.72 -16.16
N ILE A 15 -9.37 -1.09 -15.16
CA ILE A 15 -9.49 -2.39 -14.48
C ILE A 15 -10.77 -2.44 -13.64
N ARG A 16 -11.06 -1.39 -12.88
CA ARG A 16 -12.24 -1.35 -12.01
C ARG A 16 -13.54 -1.40 -12.80
N GLU A 17 -13.61 -0.64 -13.90
CA GLU A 17 -14.75 -0.63 -14.82
C GLU A 17 -14.97 -2.02 -15.44
N LYS A 18 -13.89 -2.71 -15.83
CA LYS A 18 -13.96 -4.09 -16.35
C LYS A 18 -14.62 -5.06 -15.37
N PHE A 19 -14.45 -4.85 -14.06
CA PHE A 19 -15.05 -5.68 -13.01
C PHE A 19 -16.32 -5.08 -12.40
N GLY A 20 -16.87 -3.98 -12.95
CA GLY A 20 -18.08 -3.35 -12.45
C GLY A 20 -17.93 -2.68 -11.06
N ILE A 21 -16.70 -2.37 -10.64
CA ILE A 21 -16.42 -1.82 -9.32
C ILE A 21 -16.53 -0.29 -9.35
N ALA A 22 -17.58 0.24 -8.73
CA ALA A 22 -17.80 1.67 -8.59
C ALA A 22 -16.62 2.37 -7.90
N LYS A 23 -16.39 3.67 -8.21
CA LYS A 23 -15.31 4.46 -7.59
C LYS A 23 -15.37 4.48 -6.06
N THR A 24 -16.58 4.58 -5.54
CA THR A 24 -16.89 4.57 -4.10
C THR A 24 -16.63 3.21 -3.42
N ALA A 25 -16.62 2.11 -4.18
CA ALA A 25 -16.43 0.77 -3.64
C ALA A 25 -14.95 0.36 -3.47
N ALA A 26 -13.99 1.11 -4.05
CA ALA A 26 -12.55 0.87 -3.88
C ALA A 26 -11.80 2.20 -3.79
N TYR A 27 -11.83 2.79 -2.58
CA TYR A 27 -11.23 4.08 -2.27
C TYR A 27 -9.75 3.96 -1.87
N TYR A 28 -9.35 2.83 -1.30
CA TYR A 28 -7.98 2.60 -0.84
C TYR A 28 -7.07 2.10 -1.96
N PHE A 29 -5.83 2.59 -1.95
CA PHE A 29 -4.77 2.14 -2.83
C PHE A 29 -3.56 1.68 -2.01
N LEU A 30 -3.19 0.42 -2.17
CA LEU A 30 -1.94 -0.15 -1.66
C LEU A 30 -0.93 -0.18 -2.81
N PRO A 31 0.19 0.56 -2.73
CA PRO A 31 1.18 0.57 -3.79
C PRO A 31 1.90 -0.79 -3.89
N PRO A 32 2.35 -1.19 -5.09
CA PRO A 32 3.24 -2.33 -5.25
C PRO A 32 4.47 -2.20 -4.35
N TYR A 33 4.89 -3.32 -3.77
CA TYR A 33 5.99 -3.37 -2.79
C TYR A 33 5.79 -2.49 -1.56
N GLU A 34 4.56 -2.04 -1.31
CA GLU A 34 4.19 -1.14 -0.21
C GLU A 34 5.02 0.17 -0.20
N TRP A 35 5.50 0.59 -1.37
CA TRP A 35 6.35 1.77 -1.48
C TRP A 35 5.56 3.06 -1.32
N TYR A 36 5.81 3.74 -0.20
CA TYR A 36 5.34 5.09 0.05
C TYR A 36 6.44 6.10 -0.27
N ASN A 37 6.19 7.01 -1.20
CA ASN A 37 7.07 8.14 -1.51
C ASN A 37 6.28 9.37 -2.00
N ALA A 38 6.97 10.51 -2.16
CA ALA A 38 6.35 11.77 -2.55
C ALA A 38 5.60 11.69 -3.89
N THR A 39 6.18 11.01 -4.88
CA THR A 39 5.55 10.81 -6.20
C THR A 39 4.28 9.99 -6.08
N ILE A 40 4.32 8.87 -5.33
CA ILE A 40 3.17 7.98 -5.15
C ILE A 40 2.05 8.67 -4.38
N SER A 41 2.40 9.39 -3.33
CA SER A 41 1.46 10.20 -2.56
C SER A 41 0.75 11.25 -3.43
N ALA A 42 1.52 12.01 -4.22
CA ALA A 42 0.98 13.07 -5.06
C ALA A 42 -0.04 12.57 -6.09
N TRP A 43 0.27 11.49 -6.83
CA TRP A 43 -0.68 11.01 -7.84
C TRP A 43 -1.88 10.30 -7.19
N THR A 44 -1.70 9.57 -6.08
CA THR A 44 -2.81 8.91 -5.38
C THR A 44 -3.85 9.95 -4.93
N GLN A 45 -3.37 11.10 -4.43
CA GLN A 45 -4.21 12.25 -4.08
C GLN A 45 -4.95 12.85 -5.29
N VAL A 46 -4.26 13.09 -6.42
CA VAL A 46 -4.87 13.61 -7.66
C VAL A 46 -6.00 12.71 -8.16
N TRP A 47 -5.92 11.42 -7.86
CA TRP A 47 -6.87 10.41 -8.29
C TRP A 47 -8.05 10.24 -7.33
N GLY A 48 -8.05 10.96 -6.20
CA GLY A 48 -9.08 10.85 -5.17
C GLY A 48 -9.09 9.48 -4.50
N LEU A 49 -7.91 8.88 -4.31
CA LEU A 49 -7.74 7.61 -3.60
C LEU A 49 -7.05 7.86 -2.26
N GLN A 50 -7.33 7.00 -1.28
CA GLN A 50 -6.61 6.96 -0.01
C GLN A 50 -5.40 6.04 -0.12
N LEU A 51 -4.21 6.62 -0.05
CA LEU A 51 -2.97 5.84 0.00
C LEU A 51 -2.87 5.10 1.34
N VAL A 52 -2.58 3.80 1.26
CA VAL A 52 -2.24 2.97 2.42
C VAL A 52 -0.73 3.01 2.62
N ASN A 53 -0.30 3.10 3.88
CA ASN A 53 1.09 2.98 4.29
C ASN A 53 1.17 2.01 5.49
N TYR A 54 2.35 1.46 5.74
CA TYR A 54 2.58 0.55 6.87
C TYR A 54 2.75 1.33 8.19
N THR A 55 2.49 0.65 9.30
CA THR A 55 2.78 1.15 10.65
C THR A 55 4.25 0.85 10.99
N PRO A 56 5.10 1.88 11.20
CA PRO A 56 6.49 1.65 11.59
C PRO A 56 6.58 0.88 12.93
N GLY A 57 7.64 0.07 13.09
CA GLY A 57 7.89 -0.66 14.33
C GLY A 57 7.18 -2.03 14.46
N THR A 58 6.15 -2.31 13.67
CA THR A 58 5.46 -3.62 13.72
C THR A 58 6.25 -4.75 13.07
N ARG A 59 7.14 -4.44 12.11
CA ARG A 59 7.84 -5.41 11.26
C ARG A 59 6.90 -6.31 10.44
N SER A 60 5.63 -5.97 10.30
CA SER A 60 4.68 -6.73 9.48
C SER A 60 5.11 -6.88 8.01
N PRO A 61 5.76 -5.89 7.36
CA PRO A 61 6.16 -6.02 5.94
C PRO A 61 7.34 -6.98 5.70
N ALA A 62 7.79 -7.73 6.72
CA ALA A 62 8.83 -8.76 6.58
C ALA A 62 8.26 -10.17 6.34
N ASP A 63 6.95 -10.29 6.18
CA ASP A 63 6.22 -11.53 5.91
C ASP A 63 6.57 -12.17 4.56
N TYR A 64 7.08 -11.39 3.61
CA TYR A 64 7.62 -11.92 2.34
C TYR A 64 8.90 -12.74 2.51
N THR A 65 9.53 -12.70 3.69
CA THR A 65 10.79 -13.40 3.92
C THR A 65 10.56 -14.89 4.19
N TYR A 66 11.48 -15.73 3.72
CA TYR A 66 11.39 -17.19 3.87
C TYR A 66 12.75 -17.78 4.28
N PRO A 67 12.81 -19.02 4.84
CA PRO A 67 14.01 -19.56 5.48
C PRO A 67 15.30 -19.49 4.65
N ASP A 68 15.23 -19.71 3.34
CA ASP A 68 16.43 -19.69 2.47
C ASP A 68 17.03 -18.29 2.28
N MET A 69 16.35 -17.24 2.75
CA MET A 69 16.87 -15.88 2.80
C MET A 69 17.85 -15.65 3.96
N GLN A 70 18.14 -16.68 4.77
CA GLN A 70 19.19 -16.72 5.79
C GLN A 70 19.06 -15.54 6.78
N ALA A 71 20.07 -14.66 6.83
CA ALA A 71 20.10 -13.51 7.74
C ALA A 71 18.95 -12.51 7.52
N ARG A 72 18.28 -12.56 6.36
CA ARG A 72 17.13 -11.69 6.04
C ARG A 72 15.79 -12.31 6.46
N TYR A 73 15.75 -13.59 6.81
CA TYR A 73 14.52 -14.28 7.21
C TYR A 73 14.02 -13.77 8.58
N VAL A 74 12.73 -13.45 8.64
CA VAL A 74 12.03 -13.08 9.87
C VAL A 74 10.91 -14.08 10.14
N PRO A 75 11.02 -14.92 11.19
CA PRO A 75 9.96 -15.86 11.55
C PRO A 75 8.67 -15.15 11.96
N SER A 76 7.52 -15.75 11.66
CA SER A 76 6.19 -15.21 12.03
C SER A 76 6.06 -14.90 13.53
N ALA A 77 6.66 -15.73 14.40
CA ALA A 77 6.68 -15.49 15.84
C ALA A 77 7.37 -14.17 16.23
N LYS A 78 8.45 -13.79 15.53
CA LYS A 78 9.13 -12.51 15.74
C LYS A 78 8.29 -11.34 15.24
N ILE A 79 7.62 -11.48 14.10
CA ILE A 79 6.71 -10.47 13.56
C ILE A 79 5.56 -10.23 14.56
N TYR A 80 4.92 -11.31 15.03
CA TYR A 80 3.83 -11.25 16.01
C TYR A 80 4.23 -10.53 17.30
N GLN A 81 5.37 -10.88 17.90
CA GLN A 81 5.87 -10.20 19.10
C GLN A 81 6.15 -8.71 18.85
N SER A 82 6.65 -8.35 17.66
CA SER A 82 6.92 -6.96 17.27
C SER A 82 5.64 -6.14 17.17
N ILE A 83 4.56 -6.73 16.65
CA ILE A 83 3.22 -6.10 16.60
C ILE A 83 2.71 -5.82 18.01
N LEU A 84 2.66 -6.83 18.88
CA LEU A 84 2.17 -6.66 20.26
C LEU A 84 3.01 -5.66 21.07
N SER A 85 4.32 -5.67 20.87
CA SER A 85 5.22 -4.70 21.51
C SER A 85 4.91 -3.28 21.05
N CYS A 86 4.70 -3.09 19.75
CA CYS A 86 4.31 -1.80 19.18
C CYS A 86 2.97 -1.31 19.76
N GLU A 87 1.95 -2.18 19.82
CA GLU A 87 0.65 -1.84 20.39
C GLU A 87 0.76 -1.46 21.87
N THR A 88 1.53 -2.21 22.65
CA THR A 88 1.74 -1.93 24.08
C THR A 88 2.42 -0.57 24.29
N SER A 89 3.41 -0.21 23.46
CA SER A 89 4.09 1.09 23.55
C SER A 89 3.21 2.28 23.17
N HIS A 90 2.14 2.07 22.40
CA HIS A 90 1.21 3.13 21.98
C HIS A 90 -0.10 3.16 22.77
N ALA A 91 -0.36 2.17 23.63
CA ALA A 91 -1.57 2.09 24.46
C ALA A 91 -1.68 3.17 25.57
N GLY A 92 -0.70 4.08 25.68
CA GLY A 92 -0.68 5.17 26.66
C GLY A 92 -0.45 6.57 26.08
N ALA A 93 -0.60 6.75 24.76
CA ALA A 93 -0.48 8.04 24.07
C ALA A 93 -1.84 8.66 23.72
#